data_AF-A0A958XCH3-F1
#
_entry.id   AF-A0A958XCH3-F1
#
_cell.length_a   1.000
_cell.length_b   1.000
_cell.length_c   1.000
_cell.angle_alpha   90.00
_cell.angle_beta   90.00
_cell.angle_gamma   90.00
#
_symmetry.space_group_name_H-M   'P 1'
#
loop_
_entity.id
_entity.type
_entity.pdbx_description
1 polymer ?
#
loop_
_entity_poly.entity_id
_entity_poly.type
_entity_poly.pdbx_seq_one_letter_code
_entity_poly.pdbx_strand_id
1 'polypeptide(L)'
;AYTGFPEGQDKPVHGEMEAVLKAIVDAVIKNPNGKLSDQWLSAYEAALDAYMGKPPAKFTVDGKQYTPQTYFQSLGINLDDYVALSSYTHHPFYKPFILEVSDNWSNGLFYNVPVDELEQIADNAVEKGYSLVWATDVSEKTFSAKEGLAVWPEKDWNDMSQDEKTAVFKAPGKEKVVSQEERQEGFDELTTTDDHGMHITGLATDQNGTKYYIVKNSWGTAVNAETGGYLYVSQPYFRCKTMSMLVHKDAIPAKIRQKLGM
;
A
#
# COMPACT_ATOMS: atom_id res chain seq x y z
N ALA A 1 -2.33 20.84 -17.68
CA ALA A 1 -2.81 19.63 -16.97
C ALA A 1 -3.20 20.04 -15.56
N TYR A 2 -4.21 19.42 -14.96
CA TYR A 2 -4.48 19.60 -13.53
C TYR A 2 -3.38 18.89 -12.76
N THR A 3 -2.46 19.64 -12.15
CA THR A 3 -1.27 19.08 -11.48
C THR A 3 -1.60 18.58 -10.08
N GLY A 4 -2.63 19.15 -9.43
CA GLY A 4 -2.95 18.88 -8.03
C GLY A 4 -1.89 19.37 -7.05
N PHE A 5 -0.89 20.13 -7.52
CA PHE A 5 0.16 20.72 -6.70
C PHE A 5 -0.13 22.20 -6.45
N PRO A 6 0.23 22.75 -5.28
CA PRO A 6 0.21 24.18 -5.06
C PRO A 6 1.04 24.90 -6.15
N GLU A 7 0.64 26.12 -6.51
CA GLU A 7 1.28 26.88 -7.58
C GLU A 7 2.79 27.03 -7.33
N GLY A 8 3.60 26.71 -8.33
CA GLY A 8 5.06 26.81 -8.26
C GLY A 8 5.78 25.63 -7.60
N GLN A 9 5.07 24.57 -7.18
CA GLN A 9 5.69 23.37 -6.61
C GLN A 9 5.79 22.21 -7.61
N ASP A 10 6.89 21.47 -7.51
CA ASP A 10 7.18 20.27 -8.32
C ASP A 10 6.91 18.96 -7.58
N LYS A 11 6.51 19.04 -6.30
CA LYS A 11 6.16 17.91 -5.44
C LYS A 11 5.00 18.25 -4.50
N PRO A 12 4.28 17.23 -3.98
CA PRO A 12 3.26 17.45 -2.96
C PRO A 12 3.86 18.04 -1.68
N VAL A 13 3.33 19.17 -1.23
CA VAL A 13 3.62 19.74 0.10
C VAL A 13 2.29 20.10 0.75
N HIS A 14 1.79 19.18 1.58
CA HIS A 14 0.42 19.23 2.09
C HIS A 14 0.28 19.67 3.54
N GLY A 15 1.38 19.94 4.26
CA GLY A 15 1.33 20.19 5.72
C GLY A 15 0.41 21.36 6.13
N GLU A 16 0.46 22.49 5.41
CA GLU A 16 -0.45 23.61 5.69
C GLU A 16 -1.90 23.28 5.33
N MET A 17 -2.12 22.69 4.15
CA MET A 17 -3.43 22.26 3.68
C MET A 17 -4.08 21.29 4.68
N GLU A 18 -3.36 20.26 5.11
CA GLU A 18 -3.83 19.27 6.07
C GLU A 18 -4.23 19.93 7.40
N ALA A 19 -3.37 20.80 7.96
CA ALA A 19 -3.67 21.50 9.21
C ALA A 19 -4.93 22.36 9.12
N VAL A 20 -5.12 23.07 8.01
CA VAL A 20 -6.31 23.91 7.77
C VAL A 20 -7.55 23.05 7.60
N LEU A 21 -7.52 22.04 6.74
CA LEU A 21 -8.65 21.14 6.49
C LEU A 21 -9.06 20.38 7.76
N LYS A 22 -8.08 19.92 8.56
CA LYS A 22 -8.33 19.29 9.85
C LYS A 22 -9.04 20.25 10.81
N ALA A 23 -8.59 21.49 10.92
CA ALA A 23 -9.22 22.49 11.79
C ALA A 23 -10.68 22.78 11.40
N ILE A 24 -11.00 22.77 10.11
CA ILE A 24 -12.38 22.88 9.61
C ILE A 24 -13.20 21.69 10.12
N VAL A 25 -12.73 20.46 9.86
CA VAL A 25 -13.45 19.23 10.25
C VAL A 25 -13.61 19.13 11.78
N ASP A 26 -12.57 19.42 12.55
CA ASP A 26 -12.63 19.43 14.02
C ASP A 26 -13.67 20.44 14.55
N ALA A 27 -13.79 21.62 13.92
CA ALA A 27 -14.79 22.61 14.29
C ALA A 27 -16.21 22.17 13.92
N VAL A 28 -16.39 21.49 12.79
CA VAL A 28 -17.67 20.91 12.35
C VAL A 28 -18.11 19.79 13.29
N ILE A 29 -17.20 18.89 13.68
CA ILE A 29 -17.47 17.77 14.59
C ILE A 29 -17.94 18.25 15.97
N LYS A 30 -17.40 19.36 16.48
CA LYS A 30 -17.87 19.97 17.74
C LYS A 30 -19.36 20.31 17.73
N ASN A 31 -19.96 20.47 16.54
CA ASN A 31 -21.38 20.70 16.32
C ASN A 31 -22.01 21.68 17.35
N PRO A 32 -21.45 22.90 17.51
CA PRO A 32 -21.86 23.83 18.58
C PRO A 32 -23.33 24.25 18.45
N ASN A 33 -23.89 24.17 17.24
CA ASN A 33 -25.28 24.52 16.95
C ASN A 33 -26.24 23.32 17.08
N GLY A 34 -25.75 22.13 17.46
CA GLY A 34 -26.54 20.89 17.55
C GLY A 34 -27.00 20.31 16.20
N LYS A 35 -26.76 21.01 15.09
CA LYS A 35 -26.95 20.54 13.72
C LYS A 35 -25.85 21.08 12.81
N LEU A 36 -25.47 20.27 11.81
CA LEU A 36 -24.59 20.72 10.74
C LEU A 36 -25.32 21.72 9.83
N SER A 37 -24.57 22.70 9.32
CA SER A 37 -25.08 23.62 8.30
C SER A 37 -25.03 22.99 6.92
N ASP A 38 -25.80 23.47 5.96
CA ASP A 38 -25.65 23.01 4.57
C ASP A 38 -24.42 23.61 3.87
N GLN A 39 -23.63 24.44 4.58
CA GLN A 39 -22.50 25.19 4.02
C GLN A 39 -21.13 24.61 4.39
N TRP A 40 -21.03 23.76 5.43
CA TRP A 40 -19.72 23.33 5.93
C TRP A 40 -18.92 22.56 4.86
N LEU A 41 -19.60 21.73 4.06
CA LEU A 41 -18.95 20.93 3.02
C LEU A 41 -18.42 21.83 1.91
N SER A 42 -19.21 22.80 1.44
CA SER A 42 -18.73 23.78 0.45
C SER A 42 -17.59 24.66 0.96
N ALA A 43 -17.55 24.97 2.26
CA ALA A 43 -16.43 25.70 2.86
C ALA A 43 -15.16 24.84 2.91
N TYR A 44 -15.27 23.55 3.24
CA TYR A 44 -14.18 22.59 3.21
C TYR A 44 -13.65 22.40 1.78
N GLU A 45 -14.54 22.17 0.81
CA GLU A 45 -14.20 22.02 -0.61
C GLU A 45 -13.54 23.27 -1.17
N ALA A 46 -14.02 24.47 -0.82
CA ALA A 46 -13.39 25.72 -1.25
C ALA A 46 -11.97 25.90 -0.68
N ALA A 47 -11.74 25.48 0.56
CA ALA A 47 -10.39 25.47 1.13
C ALA A 47 -9.50 24.45 0.40
N LEU A 48 -9.99 23.24 0.13
CA LEU A 48 -9.26 22.22 -0.62
C LEU A 48 -8.92 22.69 -2.05
N ASP A 49 -9.89 23.24 -2.76
CA ASP A 49 -9.73 23.80 -4.11
C ASP A 49 -8.71 24.95 -4.14
N ALA A 50 -8.58 25.72 -3.06
CA ALA A 50 -7.58 26.79 -2.96
C ALA A 50 -6.14 26.24 -2.93
N TYR A 51 -5.92 25.05 -2.39
CA TYR A 51 -4.60 24.40 -2.34
C TYR A 51 -4.33 23.51 -3.56
N MET A 52 -5.31 22.71 -3.99
CA MET A 52 -5.12 21.72 -5.06
C MET A 52 -5.55 22.21 -6.45
N GLY A 53 -6.27 23.33 -6.50
CA GLY A 53 -7.04 23.76 -7.65
C GLY A 53 -8.38 23.02 -7.74
N LYS A 54 -9.31 23.58 -8.52
CA LYS A 54 -10.58 22.92 -8.79
C LYS A 54 -10.42 21.81 -9.83
N PRO A 55 -10.90 20.57 -9.58
CA PRO A 55 -10.86 19.50 -10.57
C PRO A 55 -11.59 19.88 -11.87
N PRO A 56 -11.01 19.64 -13.06
CA PRO A 56 -11.62 20.03 -14.32
C PRO A 56 -12.84 19.16 -14.64
N ALA A 57 -13.97 19.82 -14.94
CA ALA A 57 -15.17 19.12 -15.40
C ALA A 57 -14.98 18.44 -16.77
N LYS A 58 -14.10 19.01 -17.61
CA LYS A 58 -13.72 18.49 -18.93
C LYS A 58 -12.24 18.75 -19.21
N PHE A 59 -11.61 17.85 -19.97
CA PHE A 59 -10.23 17.98 -20.42
C PHE A 59 -10.04 17.28 -21.77
N THR A 60 -8.90 17.51 -22.42
CA THR A 60 -8.57 16.92 -23.73
C THR A 60 -7.35 16.03 -23.59
N VAL A 61 -7.44 14.79 -24.11
CA VAL A 61 -6.32 13.85 -24.24
C VAL A 61 -6.27 13.41 -25.70
N ASP A 62 -5.11 13.54 -26.34
CA ASP A 62 -4.87 13.18 -27.75
C ASP A 62 -5.93 13.73 -28.72
N GLY A 63 -6.33 15.00 -28.52
CA GLY A 63 -7.31 15.69 -29.35
C GLY A 63 -8.78 15.33 -29.09
N LYS A 64 -9.07 14.38 -28.18
CA LYS A 64 -10.45 14.02 -27.78
C LYS A 64 -10.80 14.62 -26.42
N GLN A 65 -12.00 15.18 -26.32
CA GLN A 65 -12.53 15.75 -25.09
C GLN A 65 -13.18 14.65 -24.22
N TYR A 66 -12.93 14.72 -22.90
CA TYR A 66 -13.44 13.81 -21.89
C TYR A 66 -13.97 14.57 -20.66
N THR A 67 -14.89 13.95 -19.93
CA THR A 67 -15.07 14.14 -18.48
C THR A 67 -14.26 13.08 -17.73
N PRO A 68 -13.96 13.24 -16.42
CA PRO A 68 -13.28 12.21 -15.64
C PRO A 68 -13.93 10.82 -15.76
N GLN A 69 -15.27 10.76 -15.69
CA GLN A 69 -16.03 9.51 -15.82
C GLN A 69 -15.85 8.85 -17.20
N THR A 70 -15.97 9.62 -18.29
CA THR A 70 -15.80 9.07 -19.64
C THR A 70 -14.35 8.68 -19.93
N TYR A 71 -13.38 9.35 -19.32
CA TYR A 71 -11.97 8.98 -19.43
C TYR A 71 -11.70 7.67 -18.71
N PHE A 72 -12.16 7.51 -17.47
CA PHE A 72 -12.08 6.25 -16.73
C PHE A 72 -12.69 5.08 -17.51
N GLN A 73 -13.89 5.25 -18.07
CA GLN A 73 -14.53 4.25 -18.93
C GLN A 73 -13.69 3.90 -20.16
N SER A 74 -12.98 4.87 -20.74
CA SER A 74 -12.11 4.63 -21.90
C SER A 74 -10.85 3.83 -21.58
N LEU A 75 -10.45 3.72 -20.31
CA LEU A 75 -9.30 2.91 -19.88
C LEU A 75 -9.62 1.40 -19.93
N GLY A 76 -10.89 1.02 -20.04
CA GLY A 76 -11.31 -0.38 -20.05
C GLY A 76 -11.10 -1.12 -18.72
N ILE A 77 -10.88 -0.38 -17.62
CA ILE A 77 -10.69 -0.94 -16.28
C ILE A 77 -12.06 -1.27 -15.69
N ASN A 78 -12.25 -2.54 -15.32
CA ASN A 78 -13.41 -2.97 -14.53
C ASN A 78 -12.97 -3.22 -13.09
N LEU A 79 -13.49 -2.43 -12.15
CA LEU A 79 -13.12 -2.54 -10.74
C LEU A 79 -13.56 -3.87 -10.13
N ASP A 80 -14.61 -4.50 -10.66
CA ASP A 80 -15.08 -5.81 -10.21
C ASP A 80 -14.11 -6.95 -10.55
N ASP A 81 -13.12 -6.72 -11.40
CA ASP A 81 -12.10 -7.73 -11.73
C ASP A 81 -10.98 -7.79 -10.68
N TYR A 82 -10.97 -6.89 -9.70
CA TYR A 82 -9.98 -6.83 -8.65
C TYR A 82 -10.54 -7.32 -7.31
N VAL A 83 -9.67 -7.86 -6.47
CA VAL A 83 -10.02 -8.32 -5.13
C VAL A 83 -8.95 -7.92 -4.13
N ALA A 84 -9.41 -7.38 -3.00
CA ALA A 84 -8.58 -7.05 -1.86
C ALA A 84 -8.45 -8.28 -0.95
N LEU A 85 -7.21 -8.59 -0.56
CA LEU A 85 -6.85 -9.77 0.23
C LEU A 85 -6.04 -9.35 1.45
N SER A 86 -6.21 -10.09 2.55
CA SER A 86 -5.40 -9.98 3.75
C SER A 86 -5.25 -11.38 4.39
N SER A 87 -4.55 -11.48 5.52
CA SER A 87 -4.22 -12.76 6.16
C SER A 87 -4.07 -12.60 7.67
N TYR A 88 -5.12 -12.92 8.41
CA TYR A 88 -5.15 -12.87 9.87
C TYR A 88 -6.04 -13.97 10.46
N THR A 89 -5.87 -14.29 11.73
CA THR A 89 -6.56 -15.39 12.42
C THR A 89 -7.69 -14.93 13.34
N HIS A 90 -7.83 -13.62 13.61
CA HIS A 90 -8.95 -13.06 14.36
C HIS A 90 -10.29 -13.09 13.58
N HIS A 91 -10.23 -13.38 12.28
CA HIS A 91 -11.39 -13.67 11.43
C HIS A 91 -11.25 -15.02 10.73
N PRO A 92 -12.36 -15.71 10.39
CA PRO A 92 -12.29 -16.96 9.63
C PRO A 92 -11.61 -16.79 8.27
N PHE A 93 -10.74 -17.73 7.91
CA PHE A 93 -10.21 -17.81 6.55
C PHE A 93 -11.33 -18.05 5.52
N TYR A 94 -11.07 -17.58 4.30
CA TYR A 94 -11.93 -17.65 3.13
C TYR A 94 -13.26 -16.90 3.27
N LYS A 95 -13.31 -15.94 4.20
CA LYS A 95 -14.43 -15.03 4.39
C LYS A 95 -13.98 -13.58 4.23
N PRO A 96 -14.87 -12.71 3.72
CA PRO A 96 -14.61 -11.28 3.75
C PRO A 96 -14.69 -10.76 5.18
N PHE A 97 -13.82 -9.81 5.52
CA PHE A 97 -13.84 -9.09 6.79
C PHE A 97 -13.43 -7.63 6.57
N ILE A 98 -13.69 -6.78 7.55
CA ILE A 98 -13.19 -5.41 7.57
C ILE A 98 -11.81 -5.47 8.22
N LEU A 99 -10.76 -5.09 7.49
CA LEU A 99 -9.45 -4.89 8.11
C LEU A 99 -9.51 -3.64 8.98
N GLU A 100 -9.29 -3.80 10.29
CA GLU A 100 -9.52 -2.78 11.31
C GLU A 100 -8.37 -1.77 11.41
N VAL A 101 -8.18 -0.98 10.36
CA VAL A 101 -7.18 0.08 10.26
C VAL A 101 -7.85 1.43 10.01
N SER A 102 -7.24 2.53 10.48
CA SER A 102 -7.84 3.87 10.42
C SER A 102 -8.17 4.31 8.99
N ASP A 103 -7.30 3.94 8.05
CA ASP A 103 -7.41 4.37 6.65
C ASP A 103 -8.52 3.61 5.90
N ASN A 104 -8.98 2.48 6.45
CA ASN A 104 -10.16 1.76 5.99
C ASN A 104 -11.47 2.32 6.58
N TRP A 105 -11.58 3.64 6.70
CA TRP A 105 -12.76 4.33 7.27
C TRP A 105 -14.08 4.05 6.54
N SER A 106 -14.00 3.60 5.27
CA SER A 106 -15.16 3.20 4.46
C SER A 106 -15.69 1.80 4.78
N ASN A 107 -15.00 1.04 5.64
CA ASN A 107 -15.27 -0.36 5.95
C ASN A 107 -15.22 -1.25 4.69
N GLY A 108 -14.21 -1.03 3.83
CA GLY A 108 -13.92 -1.90 2.70
C GLY A 108 -13.62 -3.33 3.15
N LEU A 109 -14.09 -4.29 2.35
CA LEU A 109 -13.95 -5.72 2.65
C LEU A 109 -12.69 -6.32 2.03
N PHE A 110 -11.99 -7.14 2.80
CA PHE A 110 -10.83 -7.92 2.39
C PHE A 110 -11.16 -9.40 2.53
N TYR A 111 -10.83 -10.20 1.53
CA TYR A 111 -10.89 -11.65 1.66
C TYR A 111 -9.71 -12.15 2.50
N ASN A 112 -10.00 -12.94 3.52
CA ASN A 112 -8.97 -13.49 4.39
C ASN A 112 -8.43 -14.83 3.85
N VAL A 113 -7.13 -15.01 3.77
CA VAL A 113 -6.47 -16.27 3.38
C VAL A 113 -5.31 -16.59 4.32
N PRO A 114 -4.86 -17.86 4.44
CA PRO A 114 -3.63 -18.17 5.15
C PRO A 114 -2.42 -17.46 4.51
N VAL A 115 -1.40 -17.12 5.32
CA VAL A 115 -0.23 -16.36 4.85
C VAL A 115 0.53 -17.06 3.72
N ASP A 116 0.58 -18.39 3.73
CA ASP A 116 1.16 -19.18 2.64
C ASP A 116 0.40 -18.98 1.32
N GLU A 117 -0.92 -18.87 1.38
CA GLU A 117 -1.74 -18.61 0.20
C GLU A 117 -1.66 -17.14 -0.23
N LEU A 118 -1.51 -16.20 0.72
CA LEU A 118 -1.27 -14.79 0.40
C LEU A 118 0.01 -14.63 -0.42
N GLU A 119 1.11 -15.26 0.02
CA GLU A 119 2.37 -15.30 -0.72
C GLU A 119 2.22 -16.02 -2.06
N GLN A 120 1.55 -17.18 -2.09
CA GLN A 120 1.33 -17.92 -3.34
C GLN A 120 0.56 -17.10 -4.39
N ILE A 121 -0.40 -16.27 -3.96
CA ILE A 121 -1.12 -15.37 -4.87
C ILE A 121 -0.18 -14.29 -5.42
N ALA A 122 0.64 -13.68 -4.58
CA ALA A 122 1.61 -12.67 -5.03
C ALA A 122 2.64 -13.26 -6.00
N ASP A 123 3.25 -14.40 -5.68
CA ASP A 123 4.15 -15.15 -6.57
C ASP A 123 3.47 -15.45 -7.92
N ASN A 124 2.30 -16.09 -7.89
CA ASN A 124 1.58 -16.48 -9.11
C ASN A 124 1.13 -15.26 -9.93
N ALA A 125 0.81 -14.13 -9.30
CA ALA A 125 0.42 -12.92 -10.01
C ALA A 125 1.57 -12.43 -10.87
N VAL A 126 2.75 -12.26 -10.25
CA VAL A 126 3.93 -11.75 -10.93
C VAL A 126 4.44 -12.72 -11.99
N GLU A 127 4.45 -14.03 -11.70
CA GLU A 127 4.83 -15.07 -12.66
C GLU A 127 3.93 -15.11 -13.91
N LYS A 128 2.65 -14.72 -13.78
CA LYS A 128 1.71 -14.61 -14.90
C LYS A 128 1.72 -13.25 -15.60
N GLY A 129 2.62 -12.34 -15.22
CA GLY A 129 2.72 -11.00 -15.79
C GLY A 129 1.69 -10.00 -15.25
N TYR A 130 1.01 -10.33 -14.14
CA TYR A 130 0.25 -9.35 -13.38
C TYR A 130 1.17 -8.59 -12.42
N SER A 131 0.66 -7.47 -11.92
CA SER A 131 1.24 -6.73 -10.80
C SER A 131 0.16 -6.57 -9.73
N LEU A 132 0.55 -6.19 -8.51
CA LEU A 132 -0.40 -6.03 -7.41
C LEU A 132 -0.11 -4.79 -6.57
N VAL A 133 -1.16 -4.15 -6.08
CA VAL A 133 -1.03 -3.14 -5.02
C VAL A 133 -0.68 -3.86 -3.74
N TRP A 134 0.29 -3.34 -3.00
CA TRP A 134 0.80 -3.92 -1.77
C TRP A 134 0.82 -2.87 -0.68
N ALA A 135 0.00 -3.05 0.35
CA ALA A 135 0.00 -2.23 1.55
C ALA A 135 0.80 -2.96 2.64
N THR A 136 1.70 -2.26 3.31
CA THR A 136 2.64 -2.84 4.27
C THR A 136 3.02 -1.82 5.33
N ASP A 137 3.44 -2.32 6.48
CA ASP A 137 4.24 -1.53 7.42
C ASP A 137 5.66 -1.35 6.84
N VAL A 138 6.22 -0.14 6.91
CA VAL A 138 7.61 0.17 6.48
C VAL A 138 8.46 0.79 7.59
N SER A 139 7.95 0.82 8.81
CA SER A 139 8.57 1.45 9.99
C SER A 139 9.69 0.60 10.62
N GLU A 140 10.02 -0.53 9.98
CA GLU A 140 11.04 -1.46 10.42
C GLU A 140 12.46 -0.97 10.14
N LYS A 141 13.37 -1.21 11.09
CA LYS A 141 14.80 -0.88 10.93
C LYS A 141 15.47 -1.69 9.81
N THR A 142 14.84 -2.79 9.40
CA THR A 142 15.28 -3.67 8.31
C THR A 142 14.66 -3.30 6.96
N PHE A 143 13.86 -2.23 6.91
CA PHE A 143 13.43 -1.58 5.68
C PHE A 143 14.32 -0.36 5.41
N SER A 144 14.90 -0.28 4.23
CA SER A 144 15.71 0.86 3.83
C SER A 144 15.47 1.22 2.38
N ALA A 145 14.75 2.32 2.16
CA ALA A 145 14.59 2.84 0.81
C ALA A 145 15.89 3.38 0.22
N LYS A 146 16.79 3.88 1.07
CA LYS A 146 18.13 4.33 0.65
C LYS A 146 18.95 3.17 0.10
N GLU A 147 18.95 2.02 0.78
CA GLU A 147 19.65 0.82 0.32
C GLU A 147 18.81 0.00 -0.69
N GLY A 148 17.54 0.39 -0.92
CA GLY A 148 16.65 -0.26 -1.87
C GLY A 148 16.20 -1.67 -1.44
N LEU A 149 16.19 -1.98 -0.14
CA LEU A 149 16.04 -3.34 0.35
C LEU A 149 15.16 -3.38 1.61
N ALA A 150 14.30 -4.40 1.71
CA ALA A 150 13.61 -4.78 2.92
C ALA A 150 13.76 -6.28 3.18
N VAL A 151 14.24 -6.63 4.38
CA VAL A 151 14.59 -8.00 4.78
C VAL A 151 14.11 -8.29 6.19
N TRP A 152 13.98 -9.57 6.55
CA TRP A 152 13.55 -10.02 7.87
C TRP A 152 14.55 -11.01 8.46
N PRO A 153 15.71 -10.52 8.98
CA PRO A 153 16.78 -11.38 9.47
C PRO A 153 16.34 -12.33 10.60
N GLU A 154 17.00 -13.49 10.69
CA GLU A 154 16.72 -14.47 11.76
C GLU A 154 17.06 -13.93 13.17
N LYS A 155 18.09 -13.08 13.28
CA LYS A 155 18.52 -12.45 14.52
C LYS A 155 17.79 -11.10 14.68
N ASP A 156 17.25 -10.84 15.87
CA ASP A 156 16.59 -9.56 16.17
C ASP A 156 17.55 -8.39 16.00
N TRP A 157 17.06 -7.28 15.43
CA TRP A 157 17.87 -6.09 15.16
C TRP A 157 18.55 -5.54 16.43
N ASN A 158 17.89 -5.60 17.58
CA ASN A 158 18.43 -5.05 18.83
C ASN A 158 19.57 -5.91 19.39
N ASP A 159 19.60 -7.20 19.06
CA ASP A 159 20.66 -8.14 19.44
C ASP A 159 21.86 -8.12 18.48
N MET A 160 21.74 -7.45 17.34
CA MET A 160 22.83 -7.32 16.37
C MET A 160 23.89 -6.30 16.82
N SER A 161 25.15 -6.67 16.63
CA SER A 161 26.28 -5.74 16.61
C SER A 161 26.16 -4.71 15.48
N GLN A 162 26.94 -3.64 15.54
CA GLN A 162 26.92 -2.59 14.50
C GLN A 162 27.37 -3.12 13.13
N ASP A 163 28.31 -4.06 13.11
CA ASP A 163 28.80 -4.69 11.89
C ASP A 163 27.72 -5.59 11.26
N GLU A 164 26.99 -6.36 12.07
CA GLU A 164 25.85 -7.16 11.60
C GLU A 164 24.75 -6.27 11.00
N LYS A 165 24.35 -5.18 11.69
CA LYS A 165 23.36 -4.21 11.18
C LYS A 165 23.77 -3.61 9.83
N THR A 166 25.06 -3.35 9.66
CA THR A 166 25.60 -2.83 8.40
C THR A 166 25.61 -3.89 7.30
N ALA A 167 25.85 -5.16 7.65
CA ALA A 167 25.92 -6.27 6.72
C ALA A 167 24.55 -6.68 6.16
N VAL A 168 23.47 -6.48 6.92
CA VAL A 168 22.07 -6.80 6.52
C VAL A 168 21.71 -6.23 5.14
N PHE A 169 22.22 -5.05 4.78
CA PHE A 169 21.93 -4.40 3.51
C PHE A 169 23.00 -4.60 2.42
N LYS A 170 24.08 -5.32 2.72
CA LYS A 170 25.24 -5.46 1.82
C LYS A 170 25.40 -6.85 1.21
N ALA A 171 24.88 -7.87 1.88
CA ALA A 171 24.93 -9.24 1.38
C ALA A 171 23.72 -10.02 1.92
N PRO A 172 23.23 -11.03 1.18
CA PRO A 172 22.19 -11.92 1.66
C PRO A 172 22.57 -12.59 2.98
N GLY A 173 21.65 -12.52 3.93
CA GLY A 173 21.75 -13.16 5.24
C GLY A 173 20.70 -14.25 5.39
N LYS A 174 20.72 -14.92 6.55
CA LYS A 174 19.61 -15.80 6.95
C LYS A 174 18.42 -14.95 7.38
N GLU A 175 17.24 -15.31 6.88
CA GLU A 175 15.99 -14.66 7.22
C GLU A 175 15.07 -15.61 7.98
N LYS A 176 14.19 -15.04 8.79
CA LYS A 176 13.27 -15.77 9.65
C LYS A 176 12.18 -16.44 8.81
N VAL A 177 11.78 -17.66 9.19
CA VAL A 177 10.55 -18.27 8.66
C VAL A 177 9.39 -17.72 9.47
N VAL A 178 8.58 -16.87 8.84
CA VAL A 178 7.45 -16.20 9.50
C VAL A 178 6.22 -17.10 9.48
N SER A 179 5.75 -17.45 10.68
CA SER A 179 4.51 -18.20 10.91
C SER A 179 3.27 -17.31 10.85
N GLN A 180 2.09 -17.94 10.78
CA GLN A 180 0.81 -17.23 10.83
C GLN A 180 0.59 -16.57 12.20
N GLU A 181 1.02 -17.23 13.26
CA GLU A 181 0.90 -16.77 14.65
C GLU A 181 1.74 -15.53 14.90
N GLU A 182 3.01 -15.52 14.48
CA GLU A 182 3.90 -14.35 14.64
C GLU A 182 3.39 -13.14 13.85
N ARG A 183 2.81 -13.39 12.66
CA ARG A 183 2.16 -12.35 11.88
C ARG A 183 0.94 -11.77 12.60
N GLN A 184 0.13 -12.61 13.26
CA GLN A 184 -1.01 -12.14 14.05
C GLN A 184 -0.57 -11.32 15.26
N GLU A 185 0.41 -11.81 16.01
CA GLU A 185 0.99 -11.12 17.16
C GLU A 185 1.48 -9.72 16.76
N GLY A 186 2.15 -9.59 15.61
CA GLY A 186 2.59 -8.31 15.11
C GLY A 186 1.47 -7.28 14.87
N PHE A 187 0.31 -7.73 14.40
CA PHE A 187 -0.87 -6.88 14.22
C PHE A 187 -1.52 -6.53 15.56
N ASP A 188 -1.72 -7.51 16.44
CA ASP A 188 -2.38 -7.33 17.74
C ASP A 188 -1.56 -6.42 18.67
N GLU A 189 -0.23 -6.49 18.61
CA GLU A 189 0.69 -5.67 19.40
C GLU A 189 1.02 -4.31 18.75
N LEU A 190 0.43 -4.01 17.59
CA LEU A 190 0.67 -2.78 16.82
C LEU A 190 2.14 -2.58 16.41
N THR A 191 2.91 -3.67 16.28
CA THR A 191 4.24 -3.64 15.66
C THR A 191 4.18 -3.79 14.15
N THR A 192 2.99 -4.05 13.60
CA THR A 192 2.67 -4.02 12.18
C THR A 192 1.36 -3.25 12.00
N THR A 193 1.45 -2.09 11.36
CA THR A 193 0.34 -1.15 11.14
C THR A 193 0.22 -0.79 9.67
N ASP A 194 -0.91 -0.19 9.27
CA ASP A 194 -1.10 0.26 7.89
C ASP A 194 -0.41 1.61 7.69
N ASP A 195 0.79 1.58 7.09
CA ASP A 195 1.68 2.73 7.00
C ASP A 195 1.92 3.18 5.55
N HIS A 196 2.01 2.25 4.59
CA HIS A 196 2.41 2.62 3.23
C HIS A 196 1.88 1.70 2.11
N GLY A 197 1.46 2.31 1.01
CA GLY A 197 1.02 1.65 -0.21
C GLY A 197 2.07 1.71 -1.32
N MET A 198 2.43 0.54 -1.86
CA MET A 198 3.39 0.38 -2.96
C MET A 198 2.85 -0.60 -4.02
N HIS A 199 3.65 -0.91 -5.04
CA HIS A 199 3.24 -1.77 -6.16
C HIS A 199 4.29 -2.84 -6.44
N ILE A 200 3.96 -4.11 -6.22
CA ILE A 200 4.84 -5.24 -6.61
C ILE A 200 4.69 -5.48 -8.11
N THR A 201 5.83 -5.52 -8.81
CA THR A 201 5.89 -5.55 -10.29
C THR A 201 6.74 -6.69 -10.86
N GLY A 202 7.51 -7.37 -10.02
CA GLY A 202 8.49 -8.35 -10.48
C GLY A 202 9.00 -9.24 -9.35
N LEU A 203 9.77 -10.26 -9.74
CA LEU A 203 10.51 -11.13 -8.85
C LEU A 203 11.99 -11.04 -9.20
N ALA A 204 12.84 -11.08 -8.18
CA ALA A 204 14.27 -11.20 -8.29
C ALA A 204 14.74 -12.37 -7.42
N THR A 205 15.95 -12.86 -7.70
CA THR A 205 16.59 -13.91 -6.90
C THR A 205 18.03 -13.52 -6.65
N ASP A 206 18.48 -13.61 -5.41
CA ASP A 206 19.87 -13.33 -5.07
C ASP A 206 20.80 -14.50 -5.43
N GLN A 207 22.09 -14.36 -5.14
CA GLN A 207 23.10 -15.38 -5.38
C GLN A 207 22.95 -16.66 -4.53
N ASN A 208 22.14 -16.63 -3.48
CA ASN A 208 21.86 -17.77 -2.60
C ASN A 208 20.55 -18.48 -2.95
N GLY A 209 19.77 -17.95 -3.90
CA GLY A 209 18.47 -18.49 -4.29
C GLY A 209 17.30 -17.88 -3.50
N THR A 210 17.51 -16.87 -2.67
CA THR A 210 16.45 -16.18 -1.93
C THR A 210 15.63 -15.33 -2.90
N LYS A 211 14.30 -15.46 -2.86
CA LYS A 211 13.38 -14.68 -3.68
C LYS A 211 13.08 -13.32 -3.05
N TYR A 212 13.01 -12.30 -3.90
CA TYR A 212 12.61 -10.94 -3.56
C TYR A 212 11.52 -10.47 -4.51
N TYR A 213 10.56 -9.71 -4.01
CA TYR A 213 9.64 -8.93 -4.82
C TYR A 213 10.31 -7.63 -5.26
N ILE A 214 10.18 -7.28 -6.55
CA ILE A 214 10.57 -5.99 -7.10
C ILE A 214 9.40 -5.02 -6.91
N VAL A 215 9.59 -4.03 -6.06
CA VAL A 215 8.55 -3.12 -5.61
C VAL A 215 8.80 -1.71 -6.14
N LYS A 216 7.83 -1.18 -6.88
CA LYS A 216 7.80 0.22 -7.28
C LYS A 216 7.29 1.06 -6.11
N ASN A 217 8.14 1.96 -5.62
CA ASN A 217 7.79 2.94 -4.60
C ASN A 217 7.39 4.30 -5.23
N SER A 218 6.87 5.21 -4.41
CA SER A 218 6.37 6.54 -4.81
C SER A 218 7.22 7.71 -4.27
N TRP A 219 8.43 7.45 -3.74
CA TRP A 219 9.32 8.48 -3.19
C TRP A 219 10.30 9.09 -4.21
N GLY A 220 10.04 8.87 -5.50
CA GLY A 220 10.89 9.34 -6.59
C GLY A 220 12.16 8.49 -6.77
N THR A 221 12.96 8.86 -7.76
CA THR A 221 14.13 8.08 -8.20
C THR A 221 15.42 8.44 -7.48
N ALA A 222 15.45 9.58 -6.78
CA ALA A 222 16.65 10.08 -6.11
C ALA A 222 16.95 9.37 -4.78
N VAL A 223 15.95 8.74 -4.15
CA VAL A 223 16.12 8.03 -2.86
C VAL A 223 17.09 6.86 -3.01
N ASN A 224 17.01 6.14 -4.12
CA ASN A 224 18.01 5.18 -4.57
C ASN A 224 18.10 5.25 -6.10
N ALA A 225 19.15 5.92 -6.60
CA ALA A 225 19.34 6.12 -8.03
C ALA A 225 19.77 4.84 -8.76
N GLU A 226 20.42 3.89 -8.07
CA GLU A 226 20.91 2.64 -8.65
C GLU A 226 19.77 1.71 -9.04
N THR A 227 18.70 1.70 -8.23
CA THR A 227 17.48 0.93 -8.51
C THR A 227 16.39 1.76 -9.19
N GLY A 228 16.64 3.05 -9.46
CA GLY A 228 15.63 3.97 -9.98
C GLY A 228 14.42 4.15 -9.06
N GLY A 229 14.63 4.04 -7.73
CA GLY A 229 13.58 4.14 -6.71
C GLY A 229 12.79 2.85 -6.44
N TYR A 230 13.14 1.74 -7.10
CA TYR A 230 12.58 0.43 -6.76
C TYR A 230 13.21 -0.15 -5.49
N LEU A 231 12.45 -0.98 -4.79
CA LEU A 231 12.88 -1.75 -3.63
C LEU A 231 12.87 -3.24 -3.96
N TYR A 232 13.73 -3.99 -3.28
CA TYR A 232 13.73 -5.45 -3.27
C TYR A 232 13.26 -5.91 -1.88
N VAL A 233 12.14 -6.61 -1.84
CA VAL A 233 11.50 -7.02 -0.57
C VAL A 233 11.55 -8.53 -0.46
N SER A 234 12.20 -9.06 0.57
CA SER A 234 12.28 -10.50 0.75
C SER A 234 10.90 -11.10 1.04
N GLN A 235 10.71 -12.37 0.66
CA GLN A 235 9.46 -13.07 1.00
C GLN A 235 9.20 -13.09 2.53
N PRO A 236 10.19 -13.32 3.42
CA PRO A 236 9.99 -13.18 4.86
C PRO A 236 9.47 -11.81 5.31
N TYR A 237 10.02 -10.71 4.77
CA TYR A 237 9.52 -9.37 5.08
C TYR A 237 8.08 -9.20 4.60
N PHE A 238 7.79 -9.61 3.36
CA PHE A 238 6.43 -9.60 2.81
C PHE A 238 5.45 -10.37 3.70
N ARG A 239 5.78 -11.60 4.11
CA ARG A 239 4.93 -12.43 4.98
C ARG A 239 4.64 -11.74 6.31
N CYS A 240 5.64 -11.09 6.91
CA CYS A 240 5.49 -10.45 8.21
C CYS A 240 4.71 -9.13 8.12
N LYS A 241 5.07 -8.25 7.18
CA LYS A 241 4.69 -6.83 7.22
C LYS A 241 3.60 -6.40 6.25
N THR A 242 3.21 -7.25 5.30
CA THR A 242 2.04 -6.99 4.46
C THR A 242 0.81 -6.77 5.34
N MET A 243 0.02 -5.74 5.09
CA MET A 243 -1.29 -5.53 5.71
C MET A 243 -2.39 -6.03 4.78
N SER A 244 -2.30 -5.68 3.50
CA SER A 244 -3.22 -6.13 2.47
C SER A 244 -2.61 -6.05 1.06
N MET A 245 -3.29 -6.65 0.10
CA MET A 245 -2.97 -6.50 -1.31
C MET A 245 -4.22 -6.43 -2.18
N LEU A 246 -4.14 -5.73 -3.32
CA LEU A 246 -5.17 -5.72 -4.36
C LEU A 246 -4.60 -6.35 -5.63
N VAL A 247 -5.30 -7.36 -6.14
CA VAL A 247 -4.86 -8.10 -7.33
C VAL A 247 -6.04 -8.39 -8.25
N HIS A 248 -5.78 -8.51 -9.55
CA HIS A 248 -6.77 -8.99 -10.51
C HIS A 248 -7.13 -10.46 -10.23
N LYS A 249 -8.41 -10.83 -10.30
CA LYS A 249 -8.92 -12.18 -9.98
C LYS A 249 -8.21 -13.27 -10.79
N ASP A 250 -7.91 -13.02 -12.07
CA ASP A 250 -7.20 -13.99 -12.91
C ASP A 250 -5.77 -14.34 -12.45
N ALA A 251 -5.16 -13.46 -11.66
CA ALA A 251 -3.86 -13.67 -11.06
C ALA A 251 -3.88 -14.64 -9.86
N ILE A 252 -5.06 -14.96 -9.32
CA ILE A 252 -5.20 -15.85 -8.18
C ILE A 252 -5.18 -17.31 -8.66
N PRO A 253 -4.39 -18.20 -8.06
CA PRO A 253 -4.41 -19.63 -8.38
C PRO A 253 -5.83 -20.21 -8.31
N ALA A 254 -6.21 -21.03 -9.30
CA ALA A 254 -7.59 -21.53 -9.44
C ALA A 254 -8.11 -22.25 -8.18
N LYS A 255 -7.24 -23.00 -7.49
CA LYS A 255 -7.58 -23.67 -6.23
C LYS A 255 -7.94 -22.70 -5.10
N ILE A 256 -7.23 -21.56 -5.02
CA ILE A 256 -7.51 -20.53 -4.01
C ILE A 256 -8.80 -19.79 -4.38
N ARG A 257 -9.00 -19.42 -5.66
CA ARG A 257 -10.27 -18.82 -6.12
C ARG A 257 -11.49 -19.65 -5.74
N GLN A 258 -11.40 -20.97 -5.95
CA GLN A 258 -12.48 -21.89 -5.58
C GLN A 258 -12.79 -21.85 -4.07
N LYS A 259 -11.76 -21.79 -3.21
CA LYS A 259 -11.96 -21.65 -1.75
C LYS A 259 -12.63 -20.33 -1.37
N LEU A 260 -12.30 -19.26 -2.10
CA LEU A 260 -12.88 -17.92 -1.94
C LEU A 260 -14.29 -17.78 -2.53
N GLY A 261 -14.77 -18.78 -3.28
CA GLY A 261 -16.07 -18.74 -3.94
C GLY A 261 -16.10 -17.83 -5.18
N MET A 262 -14.97 -17.70 -5.88
CA MET A 262 -14.80 -16.89 -7.09
C MET A 262 -14.63 -17.75 -8.34
#